data_AF-A0A964AEV0-F1
#
_entry.id   AF-A0A964AEV0-F1
#
_cell.length_a   1.000
_cell.length_b   1.000
_cell.length_c   1.000
_cell.angle_alpha   90.00
_cell.angle_beta   90.00
_cell.angle_gamma   90.00
#
_symmetry.space_group_name_H-M   'P 1'
#
loop_
_entity.id
_entity.type
_entity.pdbx_description
1 polymer ?
#
loop_
_entity_poly.entity_id
_entity_poly.type
_entity_poly.pdbx_seq_one_letter_code
_entity_poly.pdbx_strand_id
1 'polypeptide(L)'
;MNQQALPPLLELMERKRDESATRANRMRVVGLFAGIGGLELGLDAAGHETQLLCEIDPGARAVLQTRFPDREVHEDVSDLRSLPTTDLLVGGFPCQDLSQAGKTAGIDGSRSGLVGHVFRLLTEHAIPHVLLENVPFMLQLGSGRAMTVVVDALEELGYRWAYRVVDTRAFGIPQRRRRVVLFASKSMDPRDVILGDESPPPPVCERRDSSYGFYWTEGLRGLGWAVDAVPTLKGGSGLGIPSPPAIWHRDGSFVKPDIRDAERLQGFPSDWTLPTLRVTRAGHRWKLVGNAVTVDMARWVGDRIAQPSRYDDERDRPLTGEGAWPAAAWGEPGRRRAVEISEYPVAVPLVRLMDFLEYPPEPMSLRAMSGFLQRARRSTLRFRPGFLESATRYVSEHEVRFQEFEDAESRRRAESR
;
A
#
# COMPACT_ATOMS: atom_id res chain seq x y z
N MET A 1 0.68 -7.23 -31.07
CA MET A 1 0.13 -5.85 -31.16
C MET A 1 -1.28 -5.92 -30.58
N ASN A 2 -1.40 -5.78 -29.27
CA ASN A 2 -2.69 -5.76 -28.57
C ASN A 2 -2.60 -4.60 -27.58
N GLN A 3 -3.20 -3.47 -27.93
CA GLN A 3 -3.33 -2.33 -27.03
C GLN A 3 -4.31 -2.75 -25.93
N GLN A 4 -3.79 -3.12 -24.77
CA GLN A 4 -4.60 -3.30 -23.57
C GLN A 4 -5.02 -1.91 -23.10
N ALA A 5 -6.33 -1.67 -23.13
CA ALA A 5 -6.93 -0.44 -22.63
C ALA A 5 -6.62 -0.28 -21.14
N LEU A 6 -6.21 0.93 -20.76
CA LEU A 6 -5.91 1.32 -19.39
C LEU A 6 -7.21 1.36 -18.55
N PRO A 7 -7.16 1.14 -17.22
CA PRO A 7 -8.33 1.24 -16.35
C PRO A 7 -9.07 2.59 -16.49
N PRO A 8 -10.38 2.64 -16.17
CA PRO A 8 -11.27 3.77 -16.49
C PRO A 8 -10.83 5.16 -16.00
N LEU A 9 -9.99 5.24 -14.96
CA LEU A 9 -9.45 6.51 -14.45
C LEU A 9 -8.39 7.13 -15.38
N LEU A 10 -7.59 6.30 -16.06
CA LEU A 10 -6.57 6.75 -17.00
C LEU A 10 -7.19 7.45 -18.20
N GLU A 11 -8.24 6.86 -18.80
CA GLU A 11 -8.95 7.48 -19.92
C GLU A 11 -9.72 8.75 -19.53
N LEU A 12 -10.28 8.81 -18.31
CA LEU A 12 -11.03 9.99 -17.87
C LEU A 12 -10.12 11.20 -17.63
N MET A 13 -8.88 10.96 -17.20
CA MET A 13 -7.91 12.02 -16.88
C MET A 13 -7.06 12.45 -18.09
N GLU A 14 -6.92 11.60 -19.11
CA GLU A 14 -6.20 11.93 -20.35
C GLU A 14 -6.92 12.98 -21.22
N ARG A 15 -8.26 13.09 -21.12
CA ARG A 15 -9.06 14.01 -21.95
C ARG A 15 -8.91 15.51 -21.64
N LYS A 16 -8.01 15.91 -20.75
CA LYS A 16 -7.88 17.30 -20.26
C LYS A 16 -6.44 17.85 -20.13
N ARG A 17 -5.44 17.31 -20.85
CA ARG A 17 -4.07 17.86 -20.77
C ARG A 17 -3.74 18.80 -21.94
N ASP A 18 -3.34 20.02 -21.59
CA ASP A 18 -2.54 20.90 -22.43
C ASP A 18 -1.06 20.50 -22.23
N GLU A 19 -0.42 20.01 -23.29
CA GLU A 19 0.95 19.50 -23.28
C GLU A 19 2.00 20.60 -22.98
N SER A 20 1.62 21.88 -23.11
CA SER A 20 2.52 23.01 -22.84
C SER A 20 2.67 23.33 -21.35
N ALA A 21 1.62 23.16 -20.55
CA ALA A 21 1.63 23.40 -19.11
C ALA A 21 2.36 22.30 -18.32
N THR A 22 2.39 21.06 -18.85
CA THR A 22 2.98 19.88 -18.19
C THR A 22 4.51 19.94 -18.14
N ARG A 23 5.16 20.71 -19.02
CA ARG A 23 6.62 20.80 -19.08
C ARG A 23 7.21 21.76 -18.04
N ALA A 24 6.42 22.72 -17.55
CA ALA A 24 6.88 23.76 -16.62
C ALA A 24 6.94 23.33 -15.14
N ASN A 25 6.30 22.20 -14.78
CA ASN A 25 6.19 21.74 -13.38
C ASN A 25 6.64 20.29 -13.15
N ARG A 26 7.51 19.77 -14.04
CA ARG A 26 8.09 18.42 -13.94
C ARG A 26 9.15 18.39 -12.84
N MET A 27 8.95 17.53 -11.84
CA MET A 27 9.91 17.27 -10.77
C MET A 27 10.88 16.15 -11.18
N ARG A 28 12.16 16.29 -10.85
CA ARG A 28 13.14 15.20 -10.87
C ARG A 28 13.08 14.44 -9.56
N VAL A 29 12.84 13.13 -9.65
CA VAL A 29 12.47 12.27 -8.53
C VAL A 29 13.58 11.28 -8.22
N VAL A 30 13.90 11.13 -6.94
CA VAL A 30 14.69 10.03 -6.39
C VAL A 30 13.81 9.18 -5.48
N GLY A 31 13.71 7.88 -5.79
CA GLY A 31 12.93 6.92 -5.03
C GLY A 31 13.78 6.07 -4.09
N LEU A 32 13.57 6.20 -2.78
CA LEU A 32 14.18 5.37 -1.76
C LEU A 32 13.22 4.29 -1.27
N PHE A 33 13.73 3.11 -0.95
CA PHE A 33 12.90 1.96 -0.56
C PHE A 33 11.82 1.70 -1.62
N ALA A 34 12.23 1.77 -2.89
CA ALA A 34 11.31 1.86 -4.02
C ALA A 34 10.41 0.62 -4.16
N GLY A 35 10.82 -0.52 -3.59
CA GLY A 35 10.14 -1.78 -3.76
C GLY A 35 10.01 -2.10 -5.25
N ILE A 36 8.77 -2.25 -5.72
CA ILE A 36 8.47 -2.49 -7.14
C ILE A 36 8.09 -1.23 -7.93
N GLY A 37 8.39 -0.04 -7.42
CA GLY A 37 8.27 1.22 -8.16
C GLY A 37 6.86 1.83 -8.13
N GLY A 38 6.12 1.67 -7.03
CA GLY A 38 4.72 2.11 -6.95
C GLY A 38 4.56 3.62 -6.85
N LEU A 39 5.43 4.29 -6.08
CA LEU A 39 5.46 5.75 -6.02
C LEU A 39 5.89 6.32 -7.37
N GLU A 40 6.95 5.74 -7.92
CA GLU A 40 7.64 6.22 -9.11
C GLU A 40 6.78 6.06 -10.36
N LEU A 41 6.09 4.92 -10.52
CA LEU A 41 5.16 4.73 -11.63
C LEU A 41 4.00 5.74 -11.60
N GLY A 42 3.46 6.04 -10.40
CA GLY A 42 2.39 7.02 -10.25
C GLY A 42 2.85 8.44 -10.55
N LEU A 43 4.04 8.82 -10.08
CA LEU A 43 4.64 10.13 -10.32
C LEU A 43 5.04 10.32 -11.79
N ASP A 44 5.59 9.31 -12.44
CA ASP A 44 5.89 9.33 -13.88
C ASP A 44 4.59 9.52 -14.69
N ALA A 45 3.50 8.86 -14.31
CA ALA A 45 2.18 9.05 -14.94
C ALA A 45 1.58 10.46 -14.72
N ALA A 46 1.95 11.12 -13.61
CA ALA A 46 1.62 12.52 -13.34
C ALA A 46 2.52 13.51 -14.13
N GLY A 47 3.54 13.04 -14.85
CA GLY A 47 4.43 13.86 -15.68
C GLY A 47 5.73 14.27 -14.99
N HIS A 48 6.02 13.74 -13.81
CA HIS A 48 7.33 13.85 -13.16
C HIS A 48 8.33 12.86 -13.76
N GLU A 49 9.60 12.92 -13.35
CA GLU A 49 10.64 12.03 -13.85
C GLU A 49 11.45 11.41 -12.73
N THR A 50 11.32 10.10 -12.61
CA THR A 50 12.23 9.29 -11.80
C THR A 50 13.61 9.21 -12.44
N GLN A 51 14.67 9.52 -11.68
CA GLN A 51 16.06 9.50 -12.15
C GLN A 51 16.87 8.38 -11.50
N LEU A 52 16.70 8.18 -10.20
CA LEU A 52 17.38 7.15 -9.41
C LEU A 52 16.39 6.45 -8.49
N LEU A 53 16.56 5.14 -8.38
CA LEU A 53 15.82 4.25 -7.50
C LEU A 53 16.81 3.58 -6.53
N CYS A 54 16.42 3.35 -5.29
CA CYS A 54 17.23 2.63 -4.31
C CYS A 54 16.40 1.52 -3.63
N GLU A 55 16.83 0.27 -3.78
CA GLU A 55 16.09 -0.89 -3.26
C GLU A 55 17.01 -2.07 -2.90
N ILE A 56 16.87 -2.59 -1.68
CA ILE A 56 17.73 -3.64 -1.13
C ILE A 56 17.27 -5.05 -1.52
N ASP A 57 15.98 -5.26 -1.78
CA ASP A 57 15.43 -6.56 -2.14
C ASP A 57 15.79 -6.91 -3.60
N PRO A 58 16.54 -8.00 -3.85
CA PRO A 58 17.00 -8.34 -5.20
C PRO A 58 15.83 -8.69 -6.14
N GLY A 59 14.75 -9.25 -5.60
CA GLY A 59 13.55 -9.55 -6.36
C GLY A 59 12.81 -8.29 -6.81
N ALA A 60 12.83 -7.25 -5.98
CA ALA A 60 12.30 -5.93 -6.28
C ALA A 60 13.19 -5.19 -7.30
N ARG A 61 14.51 -5.20 -7.11
CA ARG A 61 15.47 -4.65 -8.10
C ARG A 61 15.33 -5.25 -9.49
N ALA A 62 15.13 -6.56 -9.60
CA ALA A 62 14.91 -7.21 -10.90
C ALA A 62 13.65 -6.69 -11.61
N VAL A 63 12.61 -6.33 -10.85
CA VAL A 63 11.42 -5.65 -11.37
C VAL A 63 11.78 -4.24 -11.82
N LEU A 64 12.42 -3.45 -10.96
CA LEU A 64 12.80 -2.07 -11.26
C LEU A 64 13.66 -1.96 -12.53
N GLN A 65 14.71 -2.78 -12.64
CA GLN A 65 15.60 -2.80 -13.83
C GLN A 65 14.86 -3.17 -15.12
N THR A 66 13.78 -3.95 -15.04
CA THR A 66 12.99 -4.31 -16.22
C THR A 66 11.94 -3.25 -16.56
N ARG A 67 11.36 -2.60 -15.55
CA ARG A 67 10.26 -1.64 -15.71
C ARG A 67 10.72 -0.19 -15.87
N PHE A 68 11.93 0.11 -15.41
CA PHE A 68 12.61 1.40 -15.49
C PHE A 68 14.02 1.20 -16.08
N PRO A 69 14.15 0.70 -17.33
CA PRO A 69 15.42 0.25 -17.90
C PRO A 69 16.49 1.35 -18.02
N ASP A 70 16.07 2.61 -18.17
CA ASP A 70 16.96 3.76 -18.35
C ASP A 70 17.27 4.48 -17.03
N ARG A 71 16.86 3.92 -15.89
CA ARG A 71 17.00 4.55 -14.57
C ARG A 71 18.07 3.83 -13.74
N GLU A 72 18.83 4.62 -13.00
CA GLU A 72 19.82 4.05 -12.07
C GLU A 72 19.10 3.33 -10.93
N VAL A 73 19.49 2.10 -10.62
CA VAL A 73 18.97 1.33 -9.49
C VAL A 73 20.11 1.03 -8.52
N HIS A 74 20.19 1.82 -7.46
CA HIS A 74 21.11 1.61 -6.36
C HIS A 74 20.58 0.53 -5.40
N GLU A 75 21.49 -0.18 -4.74
CA GLU A 75 21.14 -1.30 -3.86
C GLU A 75 20.84 -0.84 -2.43
N ASP A 76 21.85 -0.28 -1.75
CA ASP A 76 21.73 0.03 -0.33
C ASP A 76 21.70 1.55 -0.10
N VAL A 77 20.67 2.02 0.62
CA VAL A 77 20.49 3.43 0.97
C VAL A 77 21.55 3.91 1.97
N SER A 78 22.12 2.99 2.75
CA SER A 78 23.20 3.28 3.70
C SER A 78 24.51 3.60 3.00
N ASP A 79 24.68 3.20 1.74
CA ASP A 79 25.85 3.46 0.88
C ASP A 79 25.62 4.59 -0.14
N LEU A 80 24.37 4.99 -0.36
CA LEU A 80 24.04 6.08 -1.28
C LEU A 80 24.56 7.43 -0.75
N ARG A 81 25.57 8.00 -1.40
CA ARG A 81 26.21 9.28 -1.01
C ARG A 81 25.88 10.43 -1.94
N SER A 82 25.82 10.19 -3.24
CA SER A 82 25.55 11.19 -4.27
C SER A 82 24.16 10.99 -4.85
N LEU A 83 23.45 12.09 -5.06
CA LEU A 83 22.18 12.12 -5.78
C LEU A 83 22.35 12.95 -7.06
N PRO A 84 21.62 12.62 -8.15
CA PRO A 84 21.46 13.57 -9.24
C PRO A 84 20.72 14.82 -8.74
N THR A 85 20.65 15.87 -9.56
CA THR A 85 19.88 17.05 -9.18
C THR A 85 18.42 16.67 -8.97
N THR A 86 17.95 16.80 -7.73
CA THR A 86 16.69 16.23 -7.26
C THR A 86 15.75 17.32 -6.77
N ASP A 87 14.52 17.34 -7.27
CA ASP A 87 13.47 18.25 -6.81
C ASP A 87 12.59 17.58 -5.74
N LEU A 88 12.36 16.27 -5.88
CA LEU A 88 11.51 15.48 -5.00
C LEU A 88 12.19 14.17 -4.61
N LEU A 89 12.34 13.94 -3.30
CA LEU A 89 12.74 12.64 -2.76
C LEU A 89 11.52 11.90 -2.24
N VAL A 90 11.34 10.65 -2.63
CA VAL A 90 10.19 9.84 -2.21
C VAL A 90 10.62 8.55 -1.51
N GLY A 91 9.77 8.01 -0.63
CA GLY A 91 10.01 6.66 -0.10
C GLY A 91 8.99 6.12 0.88
N GLY A 92 8.76 4.81 0.79
CA GLY A 92 7.94 4.02 1.72
C GLY A 92 8.81 3.20 2.67
N PHE A 93 9.40 3.86 3.68
CA PHE A 93 10.38 3.22 4.55
C PHE A 93 9.74 2.24 5.56
N PRO A 94 10.45 1.18 6.00
CA PRO A 94 9.87 0.17 6.88
C PRO A 94 9.37 0.72 8.22
N CYS A 95 8.08 0.49 8.54
CA CYS A 95 7.46 0.94 9.80
C CYS A 95 8.13 0.39 11.06
N GLN A 96 8.80 -0.78 10.96
CA GLN A 96 9.44 -1.45 12.10
C GLN A 96 10.61 -0.64 12.66
N ASP A 97 11.32 0.12 11.81
CA ASP A 97 12.47 0.92 12.20
C ASP A 97 12.08 2.16 13.00
N LEU A 98 10.87 2.68 12.83
CA LEU A 98 10.36 3.79 13.64
C LEU A 98 10.29 3.44 15.12
N SER A 99 10.02 2.16 15.44
CA SER A 99 10.02 1.72 16.84
C SER A 99 11.43 1.74 17.45
N GLN A 100 12.47 1.59 16.63
CA GLN A 100 13.86 1.62 17.08
C GLN A 100 14.34 3.07 17.19
N ALA A 101 14.07 3.88 16.17
CA ALA A 101 14.42 5.31 16.13
C ALA A 101 13.76 6.09 17.28
N GLY A 102 12.50 5.79 17.62
CA GLY A 102 11.80 6.42 18.74
C GLY A 102 12.34 6.04 20.13
N LYS A 103 13.13 4.96 20.24
CA LYS A 103 13.81 4.55 21.49
C LYS A 103 15.20 5.18 21.64
N THR A 104 15.84 5.53 20.52
CA THR A 104 17.19 6.11 20.49
C THR A 104 17.20 7.64 20.47
N ALA A 105 16.04 8.30 20.63
CA ALA A 105 15.91 9.75 20.64
C ALA A 105 16.54 10.46 21.86
N GLY A 106 17.30 9.73 22.69
CA GLY A 106 18.00 10.26 23.85
C GLY A 106 19.52 10.11 23.71
N ILE A 107 20.21 11.25 23.80
CA ILE A 107 21.66 11.40 24.05
C ILE A 107 22.56 11.05 22.85
N ASP A 108 22.96 12.06 22.07
CA ASP A 108 24.04 12.08 21.04
C ASP A 108 24.09 10.94 20.00
N GLY A 109 23.09 10.06 19.97
CA GLY A 109 23.06 8.86 19.14
C GLY A 109 22.40 9.11 17.80
N SER A 110 23.13 8.86 16.73
CA SER A 110 22.62 8.72 15.36
C SER A 110 21.21 8.13 15.30
N ARG A 111 20.28 8.78 14.58
CA ARG A 111 18.96 8.23 14.22
C ARG A 111 19.16 6.87 13.53
N SER A 112 19.15 5.78 14.30
CA SER A 112 19.74 4.48 13.91
C SER A 112 18.85 3.60 13.04
N GLY A 113 17.63 4.05 12.70
CA GLY A 113 16.73 3.35 11.78
C GLY A 113 16.90 3.80 10.33
N LEU A 114 16.34 3.05 9.37
CA LEU A 114 16.43 3.35 7.92
C LEU A 114 15.92 4.75 7.54
N VAL A 115 14.93 5.29 8.27
CA VAL A 115 14.46 6.68 8.09
C VAL A 115 15.56 7.72 8.35
N GLY A 116 16.56 7.40 9.18
CA GLY A 116 17.74 8.23 9.41
C GLY A 116 18.54 8.49 8.13
N HIS A 117 18.59 7.53 7.20
CA HIS A 117 19.24 7.72 5.91
C HIS A 117 18.47 8.68 4.98
N VAL A 118 17.14 8.75 5.11
CA VAL A 118 16.35 9.79 4.44
C VAL A 118 16.83 11.16 4.93
N PHE A 119 16.82 11.39 6.25
CA PHE A 119 17.24 12.68 6.81
C PHE A 119 18.70 13.00 6.52
N ARG A 120 19.61 12.01 6.53
CA ARG A 120 21.00 12.18 6.11
C ARG A 120 21.07 12.77 4.69
N LEU A 121 20.36 12.17 3.73
CA LEU A 121 20.34 12.64 2.34
C LEU A 121 19.70 14.02 2.20
N LEU A 122 18.65 14.33 2.97
CA LEU A 122 18.03 15.66 2.96
C LEU A 122 18.98 16.75 3.50
N THR A 123 19.81 16.43 4.50
CA THR A 123 20.85 17.32 5.03
C THR A 123 21.96 17.54 4.01
N GLU A 124 22.41 16.48 3.33
CA GLU A 124 23.55 16.52 2.40
C GLU A 124 23.21 17.19 1.05
N HIS A 125 21.98 17.07 0.56
CA HIS A 125 21.63 17.43 -0.83
C HIS A 125 20.59 18.56 -0.99
N ALA A 126 20.18 19.22 0.10
CA ALA A 126 19.28 20.38 0.10
C ALA A 126 18.03 20.22 -0.80
N ILE A 127 17.40 19.04 -0.75
CA ILE A 127 16.26 18.70 -1.60
C ILE A 127 15.05 19.61 -1.24
N PRO A 128 14.27 20.12 -2.21
CA PRO A 128 13.14 21.01 -1.91
C PRO A 128 11.89 20.32 -1.36
N HIS A 129 11.62 19.09 -1.81
CA HIS A 129 10.38 18.37 -1.56
C HIS A 129 10.61 16.92 -1.13
N VAL A 130 9.75 16.43 -0.24
CA VAL A 130 9.80 15.05 0.26
C VAL A 130 8.39 14.47 0.30
N LEU A 131 8.23 13.25 -0.23
CA LEU A 131 6.99 12.47 -0.12
C LEU A 131 7.27 11.15 0.59
N LEU A 132 6.69 10.96 1.77
CA LEU A 132 6.84 9.73 2.54
C LEU A 132 5.51 8.98 2.64
N GLU A 133 5.58 7.66 2.55
CA GLU A 133 4.44 6.77 2.78
C GLU A 133 4.71 5.85 3.98
N ASN A 134 3.67 5.60 4.77
CA ASN A 134 3.72 4.53 5.77
C ASN A 134 2.33 3.99 6.15
N VAL A 135 2.30 2.99 7.03
CA VAL A 135 1.05 2.46 7.61
C VAL A 135 0.51 3.37 8.72
N PRO A 136 -0.83 3.48 8.90
CA PRO A 136 -1.46 4.30 9.95
C PRO A 136 -1.03 3.99 11.38
N PHE A 137 -0.51 2.77 11.63
CA PHE A 137 0.01 2.41 12.94
C PHE A 137 1.18 3.31 13.40
N MET A 138 1.91 3.94 12.47
CA MET A 138 2.97 4.89 12.81
C MET A 138 2.48 6.05 13.70
N LEU A 139 1.23 6.48 13.53
CA LEU A 139 0.63 7.61 14.25
C LEU A 139 0.43 7.32 15.74
N GLN A 140 0.42 6.03 16.10
CA GLN A 140 0.18 5.53 17.46
C GLN A 140 1.46 4.96 18.09
N LEU A 141 2.43 4.61 17.25
CA LEU A 141 3.61 3.84 17.64
C LEU A 141 4.43 4.61 18.69
N GLY A 142 4.68 3.94 19.82
CA GLY A 142 5.38 4.53 20.95
C GLY A 142 4.64 5.72 21.57
N SER A 143 3.31 5.71 21.55
CA SER A 143 2.45 6.83 21.97
C SER A 143 2.70 8.10 21.13
N GLY A 144 2.74 7.94 19.80
CA GLY A 144 2.92 9.03 18.85
C GLY A 144 4.37 9.46 18.61
N ARG A 145 5.34 8.95 19.40
CA ARG A 145 6.77 9.31 19.27
C ARG A 145 7.35 9.06 17.89
N ALA A 146 6.92 8.00 17.20
CA ALA A 146 7.40 7.69 15.86
C ALA A 146 7.11 8.84 14.87
N MET A 147 5.89 9.38 14.91
CA MET A 147 5.52 10.52 14.07
C MET A 147 6.23 11.79 14.51
N THR A 148 6.35 12.03 15.83
CA THR A 148 7.08 13.17 16.40
C THR A 148 8.53 13.22 15.89
N VAL A 149 9.27 12.11 15.91
CA VAL A 149 10.64 12.04 15.37
C VAL A 149 10.71 12.46 13.90
N VAL A 150 9.73 12.07 13.08
CA VAL A 150 9.71 12.40 11.66
C VAL A 150 9.42 13.88 11.43
N VAL A 151 8.43 14.46 12.10
CA VAL A 151 8.06 15.87 11.91
C VAL A 151 9.08 16.82 12.54
N ASP A 152 9.64 16.49 13.70
CA ASP A 152 10.69 17.28 14.34
C ASP A 152 11.92 17.34 13.42
N ALA A 153 12.32 16.20 12.86
CA ALA A 153 13.41 16.13 11.89
C ALA A 153 13.18 16.98 10.63
N LEU A 154 11.96 16.98 10.10
CA LEU A 154 11.60 17.79 8.94
C LEU A 154 11.62 19.29 9.28
N GLU A 155 11.06 19.67 10.43
CA GLU A 155 11.04 21.07 10.88
C GLU A 155 12.46 21.60 11.18
N GLU A 156 13.33 20.80 11.80
CA GLU A 156 14.76 21.13 12.01
C GLU A 156 15.49 21.38 10.69
N LEU A 157 15.11 20.66 9.63
CA LEU A 157 15.65 20.86 8.28
C LEU A 157 14.98 22.00 7.50
N GLY A 158 14.05 22.72 8.14
CA GLY A 158 13.35 23.88 7.60
C GLY A 158 12.17 23.55 6.69
N TYR A 159 11.64 22.32 6.73
CA TYR A 159 10.45 21.97 5.97
C TYR A 159 9.17 22.35 6.72
N ARG A 160 8.16 22.73 5.95
CA ARG A 160 6.75 22.61 6.35
C ARG A 160 6.25 21.25 5.91
N TRP A 161 5.25 20.70 6.59
CA TRP A 161 4.72 19.38 6.26
C TRP A 161 3.20 19.32 6.42
N ALA A 162 2.58 18.41 5.67
CA ALA A 162 1.20 18.01 5.83
C ALA A 162 1.09 16.50 5.58
N TYR A 163 0.22 15.82 6.31
CA TYR A 163 -0.09 14.42 6.03
C TYR A 163 -1.57 14.13 6.19
N ARG A 164 -1.98 13.03 5.58
CA ARG A 164 -3.32 12.47 5.70
C ARG A 164 -3.30 10.96 5.57
N VAL A 165 -4.19 10.27 6.29
CA VAL A 165 -4.52 8.88 6.04
C VAL A 165 -5.43 8.79 4.82
N VAL A 166 -5.00 8.06 3.80
CA VAL A 166 -5.74 7.83 2.55
C VAL A 166 -6.13 6.37 2.44
N ASP A 167 -7.40 6.08 2.12
CA ASP A 167 -7.87 4.73 1.78
C ASP A 167 -7.89 4.57 0.25
N THR A 168 -7.23 3.53 -0.26
CA THR A 168 -7.12 3.30 -1.71
C THR A 168 -8.46 3.07 -2.42
N ARG A 169 -9.54 2.77 -1.67
CA ARG A 169 -10.89 2.73 -2.23
C ARG A 169 -11.34 4.07 -2.82
N ALA A 170 -10.72 5.18 -2.43
CA ALA A 170 -10.92 6.49 -3.06
C ALA A 170 -10.65 6.46 -4.58
N PHE A 171 -9.75 5.58 -5.03
CA PHE A 171 -9.33 5.45 -6.42
C PHE A 171 -10.07 4.34 -7.18
N GLY A 172 -11.18 3.84 -6.64
CA GLY A 172 -12.01 2.82 -7.30
C GLY A 172 -11.49 1.39 -7.17
N ILE A 173 -10.41 1.19 -6.41
CA ILE A 173 -9.77 -0.10 -6.19
C ILE A 173 -10.50 -0.87 -5.07
N PRO A 174 -10.95 -2.12 -5.30
CA PRO A 174 -11.58 -2.96 -4.27
C PRO A 174 -10.55 -3.58 -3.31
N GLN A 175 -9.71 -2.73 -2.72
CA GLN A 175 -8.79 -3.07 -1.64
C GLN A 175 -8.95 -2.04 -0.53
N ARG A 176 -9.27 -2.49 0.69
CA ARG A 176 -9.24 -1.64 1.89
C ARG A 176 -7.79 -1.49 2.36
N ARG A 177 -7.07 -0.49 1.85
CA ARG A 177 -5.69 -0.18 2.20
C ARG A 177 -5.58 1.29 2.63
N ARG A 178 -5.40 1.49 3.94
CA ARG A 178 -5.19 2.80 4.55
C ARG A 178 -3.70 3.09 4.67
N ARG A 179 -3.24 4.27 4.27
CA ARG A 179 -1.82 4.71 4.32
C ARG A 179 -1.69 6.16 4.73
N VAL A 180 -0.68 6.45 5.53
CA VAL A 180 -0.27 7.82 5.82
C VAL A 180 0.56 8.29 4.64
N VAL A 181 0.11 9.36 3.99
CA VAL A 181 0.84 10.05 2.94
C VAL A 181 1.26 11.39 3.51
N LEU A 182 2.57 11.62 3.61
CA LEU A 182 3.16 12.84 4.14
C LEU A 182 3.92 13.55 3.03
N PHE A 183 3.58 14.81 2.78
CA PHE A 183 4.34 15.68 1.90
C PHE A 183 4.98 16.79 2.74
N ALA A 184 6.26 17.05 2.49
CA ALA A 184 7.01 18.11 3.13
C ALA A 184 7.70 18.97 2.06
N SER A 185 7.73 20.28 2.27
CA SER A 185 8.24 21.21 1.28
C SER A 185 8.84 22.46 1.92
N LYS A 186 9.95 22.94 1.33
CA LYS A 186 10.57 24.23 1.68
C LYS A 186 10.00 25.40 0.88
N SER A 187 9.42 25.14 -0.30
CA SER A 187 9.00 26.18 -1.26
C SER A 187 7.51 26.15 -1.60
N MET A 188 6.83 25.01 -1.47
CA MET A 188 5.37 24.87 -1.67
C MET A 188 4.64 24.83 -0.33
N ASP A 189 3.34 25.12 -0.34
CA ASP A 189 2.46 24.85 0.80
C ASP A 189 2.05 23.36 0.77
N PRO A 190 2.47 22.54 1.74
CA PRO A 190 2.13 21.12 1.74
C PRO A 190 0.63 20.85 1.91
N ARG A 191 -0.11 21.79 2.50
CA ARG A 191 -1.54 21.67 2.73
C ARG A 191 -2.30 21.64 1.41
N ASP A 192 -1.86 22.44 0.43
CA ASP A 192 -2.47 22.49 -0.90
C ASP A 192 -2.22 21.21 -1.73
N VAL A 193 -1.24 20.40 -1.33
CA VAL A 193 -0.92 19.14 -2.01
C VAL A 193 -1.70 17.96 -1.44
N ILE A 194 -1.82 17.87 -0.11
CA ILE A 194 -2.35 16.69 0.58
C ILE A 194 -3.77 16.89 1.15
N LEU A 195 -4.12 18.14 1.48
CA LEU A 195 -5.31 18.46 2.27
C LEU A 195 -6.35 19.32 1.52
N GLY A 196 -6.05 19.75 0.30
CA GLY A 196 -6.97 20.55 -0.52
C GLY A 196 -8.17 19.76 -1.05
N ASP A 197 -7.96 18.49 -1.45
CA ASP A 197 -9.03 17.65 -2.02
C ASP A 197 -9.81 16.91 -0.94
N GLU A 198 -11.14 16.88 -1.04
CA GLU A 198 -11.99 16.10 -0.16
C GLU A 198 -13.21 15.50 -0.87
N SER A 199 -13.52 14.27 -0.50
CA SER A 199 -14.76 13.59 -0.86
C SER A 199 -15.32 12.86 0.36
N PRO A 200 -16.66 12.74 0.50
CA PRO A 200 -17.22 11.89 1.54
C PRO A 200 -16.84 10.43 1.30
N PRO A 201 -16.73 9.61 2.37
CA PRO A 201 -16.52 8.18 2.21
C PRO A 201 -17.66 7.57 1.38
N PRO A 202 -17.36 6.63 0.47
CA PRO A 202 -18.39 5.98 -0.32
C PRO A 202 -19.33 5.20 0.61
N PRO A 203 -20.64 5.19 0.34
CA PRO A 203 -21.58 4.41 1.13
C PRO A 203 -21.21 2.92 1.06
N VAL A 204 -21.20 2.25 2.20
CA VAL A 204 -21.01 0.79 2.25
C VAL A 204 -22.31 0.14 1.78
N CYS A 205 -22.42 -0.18 0.49
CA CYS A 205 -23.56 -0.88 -0.07
C CYS A 205 -23.36 -2.40 0.03
N GLU A 206 -23.81 -3.00 1.13
CA GLU A 206 -23.89 -4.47 1.22
C GLU A 206 -25.07 -4.98 0.40
N ARG A 207 -24.77 -5.66 -0.71
CA ARG A 207 -25.76 -6.31 -1.56
C ARG A 207 -25.91 -7.80 -1.21
N ARG A 208 -26.96 -8.42 -1.75
CA ARG A 208 -27.20 -9.87 -1.59
C ARG A 208 -26.10 -10.72 -2.21
N ASP A 209 -25.37 -10.19 -3.19
CA ASP A 209 -24.30 -10.83 -3.93
C ASP A 209 -22.90 -10.29 -3.58
N SER A 210 -22.78 -9.47 -2.52
CA SER A 210 -21.47 -8.98 -2.07
C SER A 210 -20.54 -10.11 -1.67
N SER A 211 -19.27 -9.92 -1.99
CA SER A 211 -18.16 -10.79 -1.60
C SER A 211 -17.40 -10.20 -0.42
N TYR A 212 -16.67 -11.02 0.34
CA TYR A 212 -16.00 -10.57 1.55
C TYR A 212 -14.55 -11.03 1.59
N GLY A 213 -13.62 -10.08 1.55
CA GLY A 213 -12.21 -10.35 1.76
C GLY A 213 -11.88 -10.54 3.25
N PHE A 214 -11.02 -11.51 3.56
CA PHE A 214 -10.51 -11.75 4.91
C PHE A 214 -9.14 -12.43 4.93
N TYR A 215 -8.46 -12.41 6.08
CA TYR A 215 -7.21 -13.13 6.29
C TYR A 215 -7.43 -14.45 7.01
N TRP A 216 -7.35 -15.54 6.25
CA TRP A 216 -7.48 -16.92 6.75
C TRP A 216 -6.34 -17.31 7.71
N THR A 217 -5.20 -16.64 7.66
CA THR A 217 -4.09 -16.83 8.62
C THR A 217 -4.38 -16.21 10.00
N GLU A 218 -5.38 -15.34 10.11
CA GLU A 218 -5.83 -14.78 11.37
C GLU A 218 -6.96 -15.66 11.97
N GLY A 219 -7.85 -15.07 12.78
CA GLY A 219 -8.99 -15.77 13.38
C GLY A 219 -8.92 -15.94 14.89
N LEU A 220 -7.97 -15.31 15.59
CA LEU A 220 -7.94 -15.25 17.07
C LEU A 220 -8.19 -13.83 17.61
N ARG A 221 -7.45 -12.85 17.08
CA ARG A 221 -7.49 -11.44 17.52
C ARG A 221 -7.97 -10.47 16.44
N GLY A 222 -8.08 -10.94 15.20
CA GLY A 222 -8.48 -10.17 14.03
C GLY A 222 -8.90 -11.11 12.91
N LEU A 223 -9.57 -10.53 11.91
CA LEU A 223 -10.01 -11.23 10.70
C LEU A 223 -9.55 -10.51 9.42
N GLY A 224 -9.20 -9.22 9.51
CA GLY A 224 -8.96 -8.38 8.33
C GLY A 224 -10.16 -8.35 7.39
N TRP A 225 -11.34 -7.95 7.86
CA TRP A 225 -12.59 -8.01 7.09
C TRP A 225 -12.76 -6.85 6.10
N ALA A 226 -13.13 -7.14 4.85
CA ALA A 226 -13.48 -6.14 3.87
C ALA A 226 -14.73 -6.57 3.08
N VAL A 227 -15.68 -5.64 2.94
CA VAL A 227 -16.93 -5.84 2.19
C VAL A 227 -16.69 -5.40 0.74
N ASP A 228 -17.00 -6.30 -0.19
CA ASP A 228 -16.82 -6.14 -1.64
C ASP A 228 -15.44 -5.61 -2.03
N ALA A 229 -14.44 -6.01 -1.25
CA ALA A 229 -13.05 -5.65 -1.37
C ALA A 229 -12.19 -6.69 -0.65
N VAL A 230 -10.91 -6.77 -0.98
CA VAL A 230 -9.93 -7.49 -0.16
C VAL A 230 -9.38 -6.59 0.96
N PRO A 231 -8.95 -7.15 2.10
CA PRO A 231 -8.16 -6.37 3.06
C PRO A 231 -6.81 -5.97 2.46
N THR A 232 -6.13 -5.06 3.14
CA THR A 232 -4.76 -4.64 2.81
C THR A 232 -3.87 -5.84 2.53
N LEU A 233 -3.34 -5.93 1.30
CA LEU A 233 -2.39 -6.97 0.92
C LEU A 233 -1.14 -6.92 1.82
N LYS A 234 -0.69 -8.09 2.28
CA LYS A 234 0.45 -8.25 3.18
C LYS A 234 1.59 -8.93 2.45
N GLY A 235 2.82 -8.51 2.75
CA GLY A 235 4.02 -9.11 2.16
C GLY A 235 4.35 -10.55 2.61
N GLY A 236 3.46 -11.23 3.34
CA GLY A 236 3.67 -12.56 3.89
C GLY A 236 4.05 -12.55 5.37
N SER A 237 4.26 -13.75 5.94
CA SER A 237 4.72 -13.91 7.33
C SER A 237 6.22 -13.64 7.46
N GLY A 238 6.72 -13.44 8.68
CA GLY A 238 8.17 -13.33 8.93
C GLY A 238 8.99 -14.56 8.49
N LEU A 239 8.32 -15.68 8.16
CA LEU A 239 8.90 -16.89 7.59
C LEU A 239 8.93 -16.90 6.05
N GLY A 240 8.55 -15.79 5.40
CA GLY A 240 8.54 -15.66 3.94
C GLY A 240 7.42 -16.44 3.24
N ILE A 241 6.41 -16.89 3.97
CA ILE A 241 5.28 -17.65 3.40
C ILE A 241 4.25 -16.67 2.83
N PRO A 242 3.91 -16.77 1.53
CA PRO A 242 2.84 -15.98 0.93
C PRO A 242 1.52 -16.24 1.63
N SER A 243 0.84 -15.17 2.04
CA SER A 243 -0.46 -15.23 2.68
C SER A 243 -1.42 -14.32 1.91
N PRO A 244 -1.91 -14.74 0.73
CA PRO A 244 -2.93 -13.97 0.02
C PRO A 244 -4.20 -13.88 0.87
N PRO A 245 -4.98 -12.79 0.75
CA PRO A 245 -6.30 -12.75 1.37
C PRO A 245 -7.19 -13.84 0.76
N ALA A 246 -8.11 -14.35 1.56
CA ALA A 246 -9.21 -15.17 1.09
C ALA A 246 -10.41 -14.27 0.77
N ILE A 247 -11.27 -14.75 -0.11
CA ILE A 247 -12.53 -14.12 -0.50
C ILE A 247 -13.63 -15.15 -0.23
N TRP A 248 -14.61 -14.76 0.56
CA TRP A 248 -15.82 -15.53 0.81
C TRP A 248 -16.96 -14.98 -0.04
N HIS A 249 -17.62 -15.87 -0.77
CA HIS A 249 -18.84 -15.60 -1.50
C HIS A 249 -20.04 -16.17 -0.77
N ARG A 250 -21.21 -15.54 -0.92
CA ARG A 250 -22.43 -15.99 -0.27
C ARG A 250 -22.98 -17.31 -0.83
N ASP A 251 -22.50 -17.76 -1.98
CA ASP A 251 -22.75 -19.11 -2.48
C ASP A 251 -22.06 -20.20 -1.64
N GLY A 252 -21.18 -19.81 -0.71
CA GLY A 252 -20.45 -20.71 0.19
C GLY A 252 -19.03 -21.00 -0.27
N SER A 253 -18.58 -20.46 -1.41
CA SER A 253 -17.22 -20.65 -1.90
C SER A 253 -16.20 -19.76 -1.17
N PHE A 254 -15.00 -20.30 -1.05
CA PHE A 254 -13.83 -19.64 -0.49
C PHE A 254 -12.68 -19.74 -1.49
N VAL A 255 -12.21 -18.59 -1.97
CA VAL A 255 -11.17 -18.51 -3.00
C VAL A 255 -10.09 -17.52 -2.59
N LYS A 256 -8.97 -17.50 -3.31
CA LYS A 256 -7.91 -16.49 -3.22
C LYS A 256 -7.71 -15.85 -4.60
N PRO A 257 -7.41 -14.55 -4.69
CA PRO A 257 -7.14 -13.90 -5.96
C PRO A 257 -5.83 -14.42 -6.57
N ASP A 258 -5.73 -14.36 -7.90
CA ASP A 258 -4.49 -14.56 -8.63
C ASP A 258 -3.49 -13.45 -8.28
N ILE A 259 -2.19 -13.74 -8.36
CA ILE A 259 -1.13 -12.75 -8.12
C ILE A 259 -1.23 -11.55 -9.07
N ARG A 260 -1.69 -11.75 -10.31
CA ARG A 260 -1.89 -10.68 -11.30
C ARG A 260 -3.04 -9.75 -10.93
N ASP A 261 -4.09 -10.28 -10.32
CA ASP A 261 -5.14 -9.45 -9.72
C ASP A 261 -4.64 -8.72 -8.49
N ALA A 262 -3.74 -9.31 -7.70
CA ALA A 262 -3.10 -8.63 -6.57
C ALA A 262 -2.19 -7.47 -7.02
N GLU A 263 -1.49 -7.60 -8.15
CA GLU A 263 -0.75 -6.50 -8.79
C GLU A 263 -1.70 -5.37 -9.22
N ARG A 264 -2.81 -5.72 -9.88
CA ARG A 264 -3.86 -4.77 -10.29
C ARG A 264 -4.51 -4.08 -9.09
N LEU A 265 -4.73 -4.79 -7.98
CA LEU A 265 -5.22 -4.21 -6.72
C LEU A 265 -4.26 -3.17 -6.12
N GLN A 266 -3.00 -3.14 -6.55
CA GLN A 266 -2.02 -2.10 -6.20
C GLN A 266 -1.85 -1.03 -7.29
N GLY A 267 -2.65 -1.07 -8.35
CA GLY A 267 -2.60 -0.14 -9.48
C GLY A 267 -1.55 -0.49 -10.54
N PHE A 268 -0.90 -1.66 -10.46
CA PHE A 268 0.06 -2.09 -11.47
C PHE A 268 -0.61 -2.88 -12.62
N PRO A 269 -0.04 -2.83 -13.84
CA PRO A 269 -0.39 -3.78 -14.89
C PRO A 269 -0.15 -5.23 -14.45
N SER A 270 -0.88 -6.18 -15.05
CA SER A 270 -0.63 -7.61 -14.83
C SER A 270 0.80 -7.99 -15.21
N ASP A 271 1.34 -8.94 -14.46
CA ASP A 271 2.70 -9.46 -14.57
C ASP A 271 3.79 -8.43 -14.31
N TRP A 272 3.47 -7.32 -13.63
CA TRP A 272 4.43 -6.31 -13.23
C TRP A 272 5.63 -6.92 -12.50
N THR A 273 5.39 -7.84 -11.55
CA THR A 273 6.43 -8.48 -10.73
C THR A 273 7.05 -9.73 -11.36
N LEU A 274 6.64 -10.14 -12.57
CA LEU A 274 7.18 -11.32 -13.26
C LEU A 274 8.72 -11.36 -13.37
N PRO A 275 9.44 -10.23 -13.59
CA PRO A 275 10.91 -10.24 -13.63
C PRO A 275 11.57 -10.78 -12.37
N THR A 276 10.88 -10.73 -11.22
CA THR A 276 11.40 -11.26 -9.95
C THR A 276 11.72 -12.76 -10.01
N LEU A 277 11.05 -13.51 -10.89
CA LEU A 277 11.25 -14.96 -11.03
C LEU A 277 12.62 -15.34 -11.58
N ARG A 278 13.35 -14.38 -12.15
CA ARG A 278 14.74 -14.58 -12.60
C ARG A 278 15.70 -14.81 -11.44
N VAL A 279 15.35 -14.30 -10.25
CA VAL A 279 16.25 -14.25 -9.08
C VAL A 279 15.63 -14.75 -7.78
N THR A 280 14.30 -14.90 -7.72
CA THR A 280 13.57 -15.40 -6.54
C THR A 280 12.49 -16.42 -6.90
N ARG A 281 11.90 -17.06 -5.88
CA ARG A 281 10.79 -18.03 -6.04
C ARG A 281 9.47 -17.31 -6.30
N ALA A 282 8.52 -17.99 -6.96
CA ALA A 282 7.20 -17.45 -7.29
C ALA A 282 6.44 -16.82 -6.13
N GLY A 283 6.53 -17.39 -4.93
CA GLY A 283 5.90 -16.84 -3.73
C GLY A 283 6.38 -15.44 -3.35
N HIS A 284 7.62 -15.07 -3.71
CA HIS A 284 8.20 -13.76 -3.39
C HIS A 284 7.42 -12.61 -4.02
N ARG A 285 6.73 -12.84 -5.16
CA ARG A 285 5.83 -11.85 -5.78
C ARG A 285 4.81 -11.30 -4.79
N TRP A 286 4.24 -12.14 -3.93
CA TRP A 286 3.28 -11.68 -2.90
C TRP A 286 3.92 -10.76 -1.86
N LYS A 287 5.20 -10.98 -1.53
CA LYS A 287 5.96 -10.08 -0.66
C LYS A 287 6.07 -8.69 -1.28
N LEU A 288 6.49 -8.66 -2.54
CA LEU A 288 6.66 -7.44 -3.31
C LEU A 288 5.35 -6.66 -3.44
N VAL A 289 4.28 -7.33 -3.88
CA VAL A 289 2.96 -6.72 -4.05
C VAL A 289 2.40 -6.20 -2.72
N GLY A 290 2.50 -6.96 -1.62
CA GLY A 290 1.96 -6.52 -0.33
C GLY A 290 2.65 -5.26 0.22
N ASN A 291 3.95 -5.14 -0.02
CA ASN A 291 4.76 -4.01 0.44
C ASN A 291 4.68 -2.79 -0.50
N ALA A 292 4.23 -2.95 -1.74
CA ALA A 292 4.16 -1.86 -2.70
C ALA A 292 3.22 -0.73 -2.26
N VAL A 293 3.58 0.51 -2.63
CA VAL A 293 2.67 1.65 -2.60
C VAL A 293 1.71 1.55 -3.79
N THR A 294 0.46 1.97 -3.58
CA THR A 294 -0.56 1.95 -4.62
C THR A 294 -0.32 3.06 -5.64
N VAL A 295 -0.25 2.69 -6.92
CA VAL A 295 0.13 3.58 -8.03
C VAL A 295 -0.82 4.78 -8.15
N ASP A 296 -2.14 4.55 -8.08
CA ASP A 296 -3.16 5.60 -8.20
C ASP A 296 -3.06 6.66 -7.09
N MET A 297 -2.69 6.23 -5.88
CA MET A 297 -2.45 7.14 -4.77
C MET A 297 -1.23 8.03 -5.01
N ALA A 298 -0.14 7.44 -5.52
CA ALA A 298 1.06 8.19 -5.87
C ALA A 298 0.82 9.17 -7.02
N ARG A 299 0.04 8.76 -8.03
CA ARG A 299 -0.39 9.61 -9.14
C ARG A 299 -1.21 10.80 -8.64
N TRP A 300 -2.18 10.58 -7.75
CA TRP A 300 -2.97 11.68 -7.17
C TRP A 300 -2.08 12.74 -6.52
N VAL A 301 -1.08 12.32 -5.72
CA VAL A 301 -0.11 13.25 -5.14
C VAL A 301 0.68 13.97 -6.22
N GLY A 302 1.17 13.26 -7.24
CA GLY A 302 1.90 13.89 -8.36
C GLY A 302 1.06 14.94 -9.10
N ASP A 303 -0.20 14.62 -9.41
CA ASP A 303 -1.12 15.57 -10.04
C ASP A 303 -1.38 16.81 -9.15
N ARG A 304 -1.34 16.67 -7.81
CA ARG A 304 -1.41 17.79 -6.86
C ARG A 304 -0.10 18.54 -6.67
N ILE A 305 1.04 17.91 -6.83
CA ILE A 305 2.33 18.61 -6.89
C ILE A 305 2.38 19.50 -8.14
N ALA A 306 1.97 18.95 -9.29
CA ALA A 306 1.91 19.69 -10.54
C ALA A 306 0.83 20.78 -10.54
N GLN A 307 -0.31 20.53 -9.87
CA GLN A 307 -1.41 21.47 -9.77
C GLN A 307 -2.05 21.39 -8.37
N PRO A 308 -1.55 22.18 -7.40
CA PRO A 308 -2.06 22.18 -6.03
C PRO A 308 -3.53 22.62 -5.96
N SER A 309 -4.28 22.08 -5.00
CA SER A 309 -5.64 22.49 -4.71
C SER A 309 -5.69 23.30 -3.43
N ARG A 310 -6.46 24.40 -3.41
CA ARG A 310 -6.48 25.32 -2.27
C ARG A 310 -6.98 24.62 -1.00
N TYR A 311 -6.16 24.67 0.05
CA TYR A 311 -6.55 24.22 1.39
C TYR A 311 -7.62 25.13 2.03
N ASP A 312 -8.52 24.50 2.79
CA ASP A 312 -9.57 25.13 3.58
C ASP A 312 -9.19 25.07 5.07
N ASP A 313 -8.86 26.21 5.65
CA ASP A 313 -8.35 26.35 7.01
C ASP A 313 -9.44 26.26 8.10
N GLU A 314 -10.73 26.27 7.73
CA GLU A 314 -11.83 26.02 8.66
C GLU A 314 -11.80 24.60 9.25
N ARG A 315 -11.06 23.69 8.60
CA ARG A 315 -10.82 22.30 9.02
C ARG A 315 -9.80 22.17 10.15
N ASP A 316 -9.07 23.24 10.46
CA ASP A 316 -8.04 23.23 11.50
C ASP A 316 -8.64 22.97 12.89
N ARG A 317 -7.99 22.07 13.63
CA ARG A 317 -8.27 21.80 15.04
C ARG A 317 -6.98 21.88 15.86
N PRO A 318 -7.06 22.21 17.17
CA PRO A 318 -5.90 22.12 18.04
C PRO A 318 -5.30 20.71 18.02
N LEU A 319 -3.98 20.60 17.85
CA LEU A 319 -3.28 19.34 18.01
C LEU A 319 -2.98 19.15 19.49
N THR A 320 -3.60 18.17 20.14
CA THR A 320 -3.31 17.83 21.54
C THR A 320 -2.00 17.06 21.63
N GLY A 321 -1.05 17.52 22.45
CA GLY A 321 0.30 16.95 22.55
C GLY A 321 0.41 15.59 23.26
N GLU A 322 -0.71 14.94 23.59
CA GLU A 322 -0.73 13.67 24.32
C GLU A 322 -1.33 12.55 23.47
N GLY A 323 -0.58 11.45 23.29
CA GLY A 323 -1.10 10.20 22.73
C GLY A 323 -0.91 10.03 21.23
N ALA A 324 -1.91 9.43 20.57
CA ALA A 324 -1.87 9.13 19.15
C ALA A 324 -2.11 10.39 18.31
N TRP A 325 -1.36 10.51 17.21
CA TRP A 325 -1.57 11.57 16.23
C TRP A 325 -2.90 11.39 15.47
N PRO A 326 -3.55 12.49 15.04
CA PRO A 326 -4.79 12.45 14.27
C PRO A 326 -4.57 11.81 12.88
N ALA A 327 -5.66 11.50 12.18
CA ALA A 327 -5.58 10.94 10.83
C ALA A 327 -5.06 11.94 9.78
N ALA A 328 -5.12 13.24 10.07
CA ALA A 328 -4.53 14.28 9.24
C ALA A 328 -4.04 15.44 10.12
N ALA A 329 -2.91 16.01 9.76
CA ALA A 329 -2.35 17.19 10.40
C ALA A 329 -1.38 17.90 9.46
N TRP A 330 -1.05 19.13 9.80
CA TRP A 330 0.02 19.88 9.18
C TRP A 330 0.85 20.60 10.24
N GLY A 331 2.06 20.98 9.87
CA GLY A 331 2.94 21.74 10.75
C GLY A 331 4.04 22.49 10.02
N GLU A 332 4.57 23.45 10.75
CA GLU A 332 5.71 24.29 10.44
C GLU A 332 6.44 24.62 11.76
N PRO A 333 7.69 25.09 11.73
CA PRO A 333 8.42 25.42 12.95
C PRO A 333 7.61 26.31 13.91
N GLY A 334 7.30 25.77 15.09
CA GLY A 334 6.55 26.47 16.14
C GLY A 334 5.02 26.41 16.03
N ARG A 335 4.44 25.81 14.98
CA ARG A 335 2.98 25.70 14.82
C ARG A 335 2.59 24.37 14.19
N ARG A 336 1.72 23.62 14.88
CA ARG A 336 1.15 22.35 14.38
C ARG A 336 -0.36 22.31 14.61
N ARG A 337 -1.11 21.74 13.67
CA ARG A 337 -2.58 21.68 13.71
C ARG A 337 -3.07 20.30 13.27
N ALA A 338 -4.07 19.79 13.97
CA ALA A 338 -4.85 18.66 13.50
C ALA A 338 -5.83 19.13 12.42
N VAL A 339 -6.24 18.25 11.52
CA VAL A 339 -7.18 18.58 10.44
C VAL A 339 -8.32 17.59 10.43
N GLU A 340 -9.55 18.09 10.44
CA GLU A 340 -10.75 17.30 10.26
C GLU A 340 -11.04 17.16 8.76
N ILE A 341 -10.65 16.02 8.18
CA ILE A 341 -10.82 15.71 6.76
C ILE A 341 -11.02 14.21 6.57
N SER A 342 -11.77 13.83 5.54
CA SER A 342 -12.02 12.42 5.21
C SER A 342 -10.74 11.65 4.83
N GLU A 343 -10.79 10.32 4.76
CA GLU A 343 -9.71 9.49 4.17
C GLU A 343 -9.76 9.39 2.63
N TYR A 344 -10.72 10.08 2.01
CA TYR A 344 -11.04 9.97 0.58
C TYR A 344 -10.78 11.32 -0.12
N PRO A 345 -9.59 11.53 -0.71
CA PRO A 345 -9.29 12.78 -1.42
C PRO A 345 -10.17 12.92 -2.66
N VAL A 346 -10.49 11.79 -3.28
CA VAL A 346 -11.31 11.69 -4.48
C VAL A 346 -12.35 10.59 -4.29
N ALA A 347 -13.38 10.59 -5.14
CA ALA A 347 -14.41 9.55 -5.17
C ALA A 347 -14.54 8.95 -6.57
N VAL A 348 -13.56 8.12 -6.93
CA VAL A 348 -13.67 7.27 -8.11
C VAL A 348 -14.65 6.13 -7.79
N PRO A 349 -15.65 5.86 -8.65
CA PRO A 349 -16.58 4.76 -8.43
C PRO A 349 -15.87 3.43 -8.20
N LEU A 350 -16.23 2.74 -7.11
CA LEU A 350 -15.66 1.45 -6.76
C LEU A 350 -16.10 0.37 -7.76
N VAL A 351 -15.14 -0.35 -8.33
CA VAL A 351 -15.42 -1.58 -9.07
C VAL A 351 -15.70 -2.70 -8.07
N ARG A 352 -16.77 -3.48 -8.26
CA ARG A 352 -17.07 -4.62 -7.37
C ARG A 352 -15.90 -5.60 -7.40
N LEU A 353 -15.59 -6.23 -6.26
CA LEU A 353 -14.43 -7.11 -6.17
C LEU A 353 -14.47 -8.21 -7.23
N MET A 354 -15.63 -8.83 -7.46
CA MET A 354 -15.73 -9.92 -8.43
C MET A 354 -15.74 -9.49 -9.89
N ASP A 355 -16.16 -8.25 -10.18
CA ASP A 355 -16.05 -7.70 -11.52
C ASP A 355 -14.62 -7.20 -11.77
N PHE A 356 -13.87 -6.92 -10.70
CA PHE A 356 -12.48 -6.50 -10.79
C PHE A 356 -11.55 -7.67 -11.14
N LEU A 357 -11.75 -8.87 -10.58
CA LEU A 357 -10.87 -10.02 -10.85
C LEU A 357 -10.93 -10.44 -12.32
N GLU A 358 -9.80 -10.36 -13.01
CA GLU A 358 -9.69 -10.76 -14.43
C GLU A 358 -9.20 -12.21 -14.58
N TYR A 359 -8.52 -12.73 -13.56
CA TYR A 359 -7.96 -14.07 -13.59
C TYR A 359 -8.77 -15.03 -12.71
N PRO A 360 -8.93 -16.30 -13.10
CA PRO A 360 -9.69 -17.26 -12.32
C PRO A 360 -9.16 -17.37 -10.89
N PRO A 361 -9.98 -17.09 -9.86
CA PRO A 361 -9.53 -17.18 -8.48
C PRO A 361 -9.37 -18.66 -8.10
N GLU A 362 -8.36 -18.94 -7.29
CA GLU A 362 -8.03 -20.31 -6.88
C GLU A 362 -8.84 -20.69 -5.62
N PRO A 363 -9.42 -21.91 -5.54
CA PRO A 363 -10.04 -22.38 -4.32
C PRO A 363 -9.08 -22.42 -3.13
N MET A 364 -9.58 -22.13 -1.94
CA MET A 364 -8.81 -22.27 -0.71
C MET A 364 -8.49 -23.74 -0.39
N SER A 365 -7.25 -24.05 -0.01
CA SER A 365 -6.91 -25.42 0.36
C SER A 365 -7.66 -25.89 1.61
N LEU A 366 -7.98 -27.18 1.69
CA LEU A 366 -8.61 -27.80 2.86
C LEU A 366 -7.81 -27.50 4.13
N ARG A 367 -6.48 -27.68 4.10
CA ARG A 367 -5.58 -27.39 5.23
C ARG A 367 -5.69 -25.94 5.72
N ALA A 368 -5.75 -24.98 4.79
CA ALA A 368 -5.87 -23.56 5.13
C ALA A 368 -7.20 -23.25 5.83
N MET A 369 -8.32 -23.74 5.26
CA MET A 369 -9.66 -23.50 5.80
C MET A 369 -9.91 -24.24 7.11
N SER A 370 -9.49 -25.50 7.25
CA SER A 370 -9.61 -26.24 8.50
C SER A 370 -8.82 -25.57 9.62
N GLY A 371 -7.59 -25.13 9.34
CA GLY A 371 -6.78 -24.37 10.30
C GLY A 371 -7.42 -23.04 10.70
N PHE A 372 -7.98 -22.31 9.75
CA PHE A 372 -8.73 -21.09 10.02
C PHE A 372 -9.95 -21.35 10.90
N LEU A 373 -10.79 -22.33 10.53
CA LEU A 373 -12.03 -22.65 11.25
C LEU A 373 -11.76 -23.06 12.69
N GLN A 374 -10.70 -23.83 12.95
CA GLN A 374 -10.27 -24.20 14.29
C GLN A 374 -9.91 -22.97 15.14
N ARG A 375 -9.17 -22.00 14.57
CA ARG A 375 -8.85 -20.74 15.25
C ARG A 375 -10.11 -19.90 15.50
N ALA A 376 -10.95 -19.76 14.48
CA ALA A 376 -12.17 -18.97 14.52
C ALA A 376 -13.13 -19.44 15.63
N ARG A 377 -13.34 -20.76 15.76
CA ARG A 377 -14.19 -21.36 16.81
C ARG A 377 -13.67 -21.14 18.24
N ARG A 378 -12.36 -20.98 18.40
CA ARG A 378 -11.72 -20.69 19.70
C ARG A 378 -11.66 -19.20 20.02
N SER A 379 -12.02 -18.35 19.07
CA SER A 379 -11.91 -16.91 19.19
C SER A 379 -13.14 -16.29 19.85
N THR A 380 -12.99 -15.08 20.36
CA THR A 380 -14.08 -14.23 20.81
C THR A 380 -14.56 -13.27 19.70
N LEU A 381 -14.09 -13.47 18.47
CA LEU A 381 -14.44 -12.62 17.34
C LEU A 381 -15.89 -12.84 16.95
N ARG A 382 -16.56 -11.74 16.60
CA ARG A 382 -17.90 -11.79 16.00
C ARG A 382 -17.75 -11.96 14.50
N PHE A 383 -18.34 -13.02 13.97
CA PHE A 383 -18.37 -13.29 12.54
C PHE A 383 -19.70 -12.86 11.94
N ARG A 384 -19.68 -12.58 10.63
CA ARG A 384 -20.89 -12.27 9.90
C ARG A 384 -21.82 -13.48 9.85
N PRO A 385 -23.15 -13.32 9.97
CA PRO A 385 -24.08 -14.45 9.89
C PRO A 385 -23.88 -15.26 8.59
N GLY A 386 -23.89 -16.59 8.70
CA GLY A 386 -23.69 -17.50 7.56
C GLY A 386 -22.22 -17.78 7.22
N PHE A 387 -21.26 -17.02 7.76
CA PHE A 387 -19.84 -17.18 7.43
C PHE A 387 -19.25 -18.47 8.00
N LEU A 388 -19.45 -18.73 9.29
CA LEU A 388 -18.90 -19.94 9.94
C LEU A 388 -19.62 -21.21 9.49
N GLU A 389 -20.92 -21.12 9.18
CA GLU A 389 -21.70 -22.19 8.59
C GLU A 389 -21.17 -22.53 7.20
N SER A 390 -20.91 -21.52 6.36
CA SER A 390 -20.32 -21.70 5.04
C SER A 390 -18.91 -22.29 5.13
N ALA A 391 -18.07 -21.80 6.04
CA ALA A 391 -16.72 -22.34 6.24
C ALA A 391 -16.75 -23.80 6.73
N THR A 392 -17.69 -24.15 7.60
CA THR A 392 -17.87 -25.52 8.08
C THR A 392 -18.29 -26.45 6.94
N ARG A 393 -19.30 -26.06 6.17
CA ARG A 393 -19.76 -26.80 4.98
C ARG A 393 -18.64 -26.98 3.96
N TYR A 394 -17.92 -25.91 3.66
CA TYR A 394 -16.78 -25.94 2.74
C TYR A 394 -15.75 -26.99 3.17
N VAL A 395 -15.34 -27.00 4.44
CA VAL A 395 -14.38 -28.00 4.95
C VAL A 395 -14.94 -29.42 4.79
N SER A 396 -16.18 -29.67 5.21
CA SER A 396 -16.79 -31.01 5.13
C SER A 396 -16.92 -31.53 3.70
N GLU A 397 -17.34 -30.71 2.75
CA GLU A 397 -17.46 -31.10 1.33
C GLU A 397 -16.11 -31.38 0.66
N HIS A 398 -15.03 -30.73 1.12
CA HIS A 398 -13.68 -30.98 0.59
C HIS A 398 -13.01 -32.20 1.27
N GLU A 399 -13.34 -32.50 2.54
CA GLU A 399 -12.91 -33.74 3.21
C GLU A 399 -13.47 -34.98 2.52
N VAL A 400 -14.77 -34.97 2.18
CA VAL A 400 -15.42 -36.08 1.45
C VAL A 400 -14.75 -36.30 0.10
N ARG A 401 -14.57 -35.24 -0.70
CA ARG A 401 -13.92 -35.35 -2.02
C ARG A 401 -12.47 -35.80 -1.94
N PHE A 402 -11.75 -35.39 -0.90
CA PHE A 402 -10.38 -35.83 -0.68
C PHE A 402 -10.32 -37.34 -0.36
N GLN A 403 -11.24 -37.82 0.46
CA GLN A 403 -11.35 -39.24 0.79
C GLN A 403 -11.72 -40.09 -0.44
N GLU A 404 -12.68 -39.64 -1.25
CA GLU A 404 -13.07 -40.32 -2.49
C GLU A 404 -11.90 -40.42 -3.49
N PHE A 405 -11.06 -39.39 -3.56
CA PHE A 405 -9.86 -39.39 -4.40
C PHE A 405 -8.80 -40.40 -3.93
N GLU A 406 -8.50 -40.43 -2.62
CA GLU A 406 -7.57 -41.39 -2.02
C GLU A 406 -8.04 -42.85 -2.20
N ASP A 407 -9.34 -43.09 -2.03
CA ASP A 407 -9.95 -44.40 -2.25
C ASP A 407 -9.83 -44.82 -3.73
N ALA A 408 -10.04 -43.90 -4.67
CA ALA A 408 -9.91 -44.15 -6.10
C ALA A 408 -8.46 -44.41 -6.53
N GLU A 409 -7.48 -43.66 -6.01
CA GLU A 409 -6.05 -43.92 -6.23
C GLU A 409 -5.65 -45.28 -5.67
N SER A 410 -6.12 -45.63 -4.48
CA SER A 410 -5.85 -46.91 -3.84
C SER A 410 -6.38 -48.08 -4.67
N ARG A 411 -7.60 -47.96 -5.24
CA ARG A 411 -8.17 -48.95 -6.16
C ARG A 411 -7.34 -49.08 -7.44
N ARG A 412 -6.95 -47.96 -8.08
CA ARG A 412 -6.10 -47.99 -9.29
C ARG A 412 -4.75 -48.65 -9.04
N ARG A 413 -4.12 -48.40 -7.89
CA ARG A 413 -2.85 -49.05 -7.50
C ARG A 413 -3.01 -50.54 -7.23
N ALA A 414 -4.17 -50.97 -6.74
CA ALA A 414 -4.49 -52.38 -6.53
C ALA A 414 -4.78 -53.12 -7.85
N GLU A 415 -5.39 -52.46 -8.83
CA GLU A 415 -5.68 -53.01 -10.18
C GLU A 415 -4.45 -53.05 -11.10
N SER A 416 -3.40 -52.29 -10.78
CA SER A 416 -2.14 -52.22 -11.54
C SER A 416 -1.05 -53.17 -11.04
N ARG A 417 -1.35 -53.99 -10.02
CA ARG A 417 -0.48 -55.03 -9.45
C ARG A 417 -1.08 -56.39 -9.76
#